data_AF-A0A7R9PZV3-F1
#
_entry.id   AF-A0A7R9PZV3-F1
#
_cell.length_a   1.000
_cell.length_b   1.000
_cell.length_c   1.000
_cell.angle_alpha   90.00
_cell.angle_beta   90.00
_cell.angle_gamma   90.00
#
_symmetry.space_group_name_H-M   'P 1'
#
loop_
_entity.id
_entity.type
_entity.pdbx_description
1 polymer ?
#
loop_
_entity_poly.entity_id
_entity_poly.type
_entity_poly.pdbx_seq_one_letter_code
_entity_poly.pdbx_strand_id
1 'polypeptide(L)'
;MILACFTFIKLVNNFSDYHIVYKTFPTVSCDKQHIQSPLVKPDPPDQYNTRGFPFDIVPNIIHYVLFNVSEIHFAHFISILSVLKNQRPDRIYIHCDCRELRGDRWRRVVAIARLTGTELTVRTIDRPTEVFGRNLSVEYGLWHAADVTRIQALREFGGVYLDRDVYVIKSFSEFFKYEMTVDFETENVLCNQVLITHKNARFLSQYYETYREYNASEWYYNAGERPVLEVINKQPHIIHRMDGQFGCRPSICPYLYTEANKDWKTSGYYSIHFLIRGDELSQIYWCLGGKTPAVYRFNETIVESLSNTFGSMARDVLHFELQLLNHSPPDQYNISGFPFDIVPNIIHYVLFNVSEIHFAHFISILSVLKNQRPDKIYIHCDCRELRGDRWRRVVTIARQTGTELTVRTIDRPTEVFGQKLSAESGLWHAADITRIQVLREFGGVYLDRDVYVIKSFNPFYKYEMTIDFENENLLCNQILI
;
A
#
# COMPACT_ATOMS: atom_id res chain seq x y z
N MET A 1 -4.65 74.99 7.49
CA MET A 1 -4.26 73.92 6.55
C MET A 1 -4.84 72.62 7.09
N ILE A 2 -6.09 72.27 6.75
CA ILE A 2 -6.47 71.36 5.63
C ILE A 2 -5.86 69.97 5.88
N LEU A 3 -6.54 68.85 6.16
CA LEU A 3 -7.95 68.37 6.10
C LEU A 3 -8.07 67.22 7.15
N ALA A 4 -9.01 67.14 8.11
CA ALA A 4 -10.39 66.61 8.03
C ALA A 4 -10.47 65.17 7.43
N CYS A 5 -11.12 64.12 7.98
CA CYS A 5 -12.36 64.02 8.77
C CYS A 5 -12.66 62.55 9.24
N PHE A 6 -13.23 62.40 10.47
CA PHE A 6 -14.37 61.53 10.91
C PHE A 6 -14.28 59.96 10.88
N THR A 7 -14.69 59.14 11.87
CA THR A 7 -15.55 59.31 13.09
C THR A 7 -15.37 58.16 14.12
N PHE A 8 -15.65 58.50 15.38
CA PHE A 8 -16.05 57.71 16.58
C PHE A 8 -16.87 56.42 16.35
N ILE A 9 -16.83 55.38 17.22
CA ILE A 9 -17.45 55.34 18.57
C ILE A 9 -16.63 54.53 19.60
N LYS A 10 -16.52 55.12 20.80
CA LYS A 10 -16.09 54.59 22.12
C LYS A 10 -17.32 54.15 22.91
N LEU A 11 -17.21 53.14 23.78
CA LEU A 11 -17.73 53.06 25.17
C LEU A 11 -17.62 51.60 25.67
N VAL A 12 -17.30 51.23 26.90
CA VAL A 12 -16.56 51.85 28.04
C VAL A 12 -16.30 50.71 29.04
N ASN A 13 -15.27 50.92 29.87
CA ASN A 13 -14.85 50.12 31.02
C ASN A 13 -15.96 49.83 32.04
N ASN A 14 -15.87 48.68 32.73
CA ASN A 14 -16.11 48.56 34.18
C ASN A 14 -15.56 47.22 34.68
N PHE A 15 -14.36 47.23 35.25
CA PHE A 15 -13.85 46.16 36.11
C PHE A 15 -13.69 46.76 37.51
N SER A 16 -14.69 46.52 38.35
CA SER A 16 -14.63 46.65 39.79
C SER A 16 -15.42 45.50 40.40
N ASP A 17 -14.78 44.85 41.38
CA ASP A 17 -15.32 43.92 42.38
C ASP A 17 -15.82 42.56 41.89
N TYR A 18 -14.98 41.53 42.03
CA TYR A 18 -15.34 40.31 42.77
C TYR A 18 -14.07 39.65 43.32
N HIS A 19 -13.99 39.60 44.65
CA HIS A 19 -12.97 38.91 45.44
C HIS A 19 -12.94 37.42 45.13
N ILE A 20 -11.78 36.89 44.72
CA ILE A 20 -11.51 35.46 44.76
C ILE A 20 -11.14 35.10 46.20
N VAL A 21 -12.05 34.41 46.87
CA VAL A 21 -11.85 33.79 48.17
C VAL A 21 -10.93 32.58 48.00
N TYR A 22 -9.71 32.65 48.51
CA TYR A 22 -8.89 31.46 48.73
C TYR A 22 -9.54 30.64 49.85
N LYS A 23 -10.25 29.56 49.50
CA LYS A 23 -10.61 28.52 50.46
C LYS A 23 -9.33 27.78 50.87
N THR A 24 -8.81 28.13 52.04
CA THR A 24 -7.88 27.29 52.80
C THR A 24 -8.58 25.98 53.16
N PHE A 25 -8.10 24.87 52.61
CA PHE A 25 -8.44 23.54 53.10
C PHE A 25 -7.54 23.20 54.31
N PRO A 26 -8.09 22.51 55.33
CA PRO A 26 -7.37 22.26 56.57
C PRO A 26 -6.15 21.37 56.34
N THR A 27 -5.04 21.75 56.98
CA THR A 27 -3.83 20.95 57.11
C THR A 27 -4.16 19.65 57.85
N VAL A 28 -4.24 18.54 57.10
CA VAL A 28 -4.21 17.21 57.68
C VAL A 28 -2.75 16.91 58.03
N SER A 29 -2.45 16.91 59.32
CA SER A 29 -1.24 16.31 59.89
C SER A 29 -1.25 14.82 59.55
N CYS A 30 -0.45 14.42 58.58
CA CYS A 30 -0.20 13.01 58.31
C CYS A 30 1.05 12.61 59.10
N ASP A 31 0.81 11.93 60.23
CA ASP A 31 1.85 11.26 60.99
C ASP A 31 2.64 10.33 60.07
N LYS A 32 3.97 10.45 60.12
CA LYS A 32 4.90 9.57 59.41
C LYS A 32 4.83 8.17 60.02
N GLN A 33 3.90 7.35 59.54
CA GLN A 33 4.10 5.90 59.58
C GLN A 33 4.88 5.48 58.34
N HIS A 34 6.14 5.12 58.58
CA HIS A 34 7.01 4.46 57.62
C HIS A 34 6.37 3.17 57.11
N ILE A 35 5.74 3.22 55.94
CA ILE A 35 5.63 2.03 55.09
C ILE A 35 6.78 2.12 54.10
N GLN A 36 7.89 1.47 54.45
CA GLN A 36 8.91 1.13 53.46
C GLN A 36 8.27 0.13 52.51
N SER A 37 7.85 0.59 51.33
CA SER A 37 7.77 -0.30 50.18
C SER A 37 9.18 -0.86 49.95
N PRO A 38 9.35 -2.16 49.68
CA PRO A 38 10.67 -2.68 49.37
C PRO A 38 11.18 -1.93 48.15
N LEU A 39 12.35 -1.29 48.27
CA LEU A 39 13.13 -0.84 47.14
C LEU A 39 13.49 -2.07 46.32
N VAL A 40 12.62 -2.45 45.38
CA VAL A 40 12.95 -3.40 44.32
C VAL A 40 14.04 -2.70 43.52
N LYS A 41 15.28 -3.16 43.66
CA LYS A 41 16.37 -2.72 42.78
C LYS A 41 15.88 -2.95 41.34
N PRO A 42 16.04 -1.97 40.42
CA PRO A 42 15.73 -2.22 39.03
C PRO A 42 16.50 -3.46 38.59
N ASP A 43 15.81 -4.36 37.88
CA ASP A 43 16.46 -5.55 37.34
C ASP A 43 17.66 -5.10 36.48
N PRO A 44 18.73 -5.89 36.41
CA PRO A 44 19.82 -5.61 35.48
C PRO A 44 19.25 -5.39 34.07
N PRO A 45 19.76 -4.42 33.29
CA PRO A 45 19.28 -4.12 31.94
C PRO A 45 19.10 -5.36 31.06
N ASP A 46 19.95 -6.38 31.23
CA ASP A 46 19.94 -7.62 30.46
C ASP A 46 18.73 -8.52 30.73
N GLN A 47 18.03 -8.36 31.87
CA GLN A 47 16.86 -9.19 32.18
C GLN A 47 15.58 -8.70 31.48
N TYR A 48 15.51 -7.42 31.09
CA TYR A 48 14.29 -6.83 30.55
C TYR A 48 13.93 -7.33 29.15
N ASN A 49 14.90 -7.75 28.33
CA ASN A 49 14.59 -8.39 27.04
C ASN A 49 14.15 -9.86 27.19
N THR A 50 14.39 -10.46 28.34
CA THR A 50 13.92 -11.82 28.65
C THR A 50 12.54 -11.80 29.33
N ARG A 51 12.31 -10.88 30.27
CA ARG A 51 11.08 -10.80 31.08
C ARG A 51 10.06 -9.77 30.60
N GLY A 52 10.52 -8.75 29.89
CA GLY A 52 9.73 -7.59 29.50
C GLY A 52 9.73 -6.50 30.58
N PHE A 53 9.61 -5.26 30.15
CA PHE A 53 9.25 -4.13 31.00
C PHE A 53 7.80 -4.29 31.51
N PRO A 54 7.45 -3.67 32.66
CA PRO A 54 6.09 -3.72 33.19
C PRO A 54 5.08 -2.86 32.39
N PHE A 55 5.55 -2.15 31.36
CA PHE A 55 4.76 -1.32 30.46
C PHE A 55 5.37 -1.37 29.06
N ASP A 56 4.56 -0.99 28.06
CA ASP A 56 5.02 -0.89 26.68
C ASP A 56 6.01 0.27 26.52
N ILE A 57 7.13 -0.01 25.86
CA ILE A 57 8.19 0.95 25.55
C ILE A 57 8.35 1.16 24.04
N VAL A 58 7.88 0.23 23.22
CA VAL A 58 7.91 0.36 21.76
C VAL A 58 6.66 1.11 21.28
N PRO A 59 6.80 2.18 20.47
CA PRO A 59 5.65 2.88 19.92
C PRO A 59 4.95 2.03 18.84
N ASN A 60 3.63 2.16 18.69
CA ASN A 60 2.85 1.45 17.68
C ASN A 60 2.95 2.13 16.30
N ILE A 61 4.18 2.19 15.78
CA ILE A 61 4.53 2.80 14.50
C ILE A 61 5.05 1.70 13.57
N ILE A 62 4.58 1.70 12.32
CA ILE A 62 5.02 0.75 11.30
C ILE A 62 5.92 1.45 10.28
N HIS A 63 6.98 0.77 9.86
CA HIS A 63 7.92 1.26 8.86
C HIS A 63 8.02 0.29 7.68
N TYR A 64 7.87 0.84 6.47
CA TYR A 64 8.19 0.17 5.21
C TYR A 64 9.29 0.93 4.47
N VAL A 65 10.10 0.22 3.68
CA VAL A 65 11.09 0.80 2.77
C VAL A 65 10.76 0.42 1.32
N LEU A 66 10.69 1.43 0.45
CA LEU A 66 10.37 1.28 -0.97
C LEU A 66 11.34 2.08 -1.84
N PHE A 67 12.32 1.40 -2.42
CA PHE A 67 13.24 2.02 -3.38
C PHE A 67 12.95 1.61 -4.81
N ASN A 68 13.24 2.52 -5.75
CA ASN A 68 13.02 2.37 -7.20
C ASN A 68 11.57 2.03 -7.60
N VAL A 69 10.59 2.37 -6.75
CA VAL A 69 9.17 2.14 -7.03
C VAL A 69 8.33 3.34 -6.62
N SER A 70 7.40 3.74 -7.49
CA SER A 70 6.42 4.80 -7.22
C SER A 70 4.98 4.29 -7.13
N GLU A 71 4.77 2.98 -7.29
CA GLU A 71 3.46 2.33 -7.20
C GLU A 71 3.56 1.08 -6.34
N ILE A 72 2.51 0.79 -5.57
CA ILE A 72 2.46 -0.42 -4.74
C ILE A 72 1.90 -1.60 -5.53
N HIS A 73 2.65 -2.69 -5.56
CA HIS A 73 2.22 -3.94 -6.16
C HIS A 73 1.24 -4.69 -5.24
N PHE A 74 0.58 -5.71 -5.79
CA PHE A 74 -0.48 -6.44 -5.09
C PHE A 74 -0.03 -7.03 -3.75
N ALA A 75 1.12 -7.71 -3.68
CA ALA A 75 1.62 -8.26 -2.41
C ALA A 75 1.81 -7.19 -1.32
N HIS A 76 2.32 -6.02 -1.69
CA HIS A 76 2.51 -4.92 -0.74
C HIS A 76 1.20 -4.27 -0.33
N PHE A 77 0.25 -4.15 -1.25
CA PHE A 77 -1.09 -3.72 -0.93
C PHE A 77 -1.75 -4.63 0.12
N ILE A 78 -1.68 -5.96 -0.09
CA ILE A 78 -2.17 -6.95 0.88
C ILE A 78 -1.44 -6.86 2.22
N SER A 79 -0.12 -6.65 2.20
CA SER A 79 0.69 -6.42 3.42
C SER A 79 0.17 -5.22 4.21
N ILE A 80 0.02 -4.05 3.59
CA ILE A 80 -0.45 -2.83 4.27
C ILE A 80 -1.89 -3.02 4.80
N LEU A 81 -2.80 -3.62 4.03
CA LEU A 81 -4.15 -3.88 4.51
C LEU A 81 -4.17 -4.81 5.73
N SER A 82 -3.28 -5.81 5.78
CA SER A 82 -3.15 -6.69 6.96
C SER A 82 -2.70 -5.92 8.20
N VAL A 83 -1.80 -4.95 8.04
CA VAL A 83 -1.37 -4.04 9.12
C VAL A 83 -2.54 -3.17 9.59
N LEU A 84 -3.25 -2.51 8.68
CA LEU A 84 -4.39 -1.65 9.02
C LEU A 84 -5.50 -2.44 9.72
N LYS A 85 -5.73 -3.69 9.31
CA LYS A 85 -6.74 -4.57 9.91
C LYS A 85 -6.35 -5.07 11.30
N ASN A 86 -5.15 -5.66 11.41
CA ASN A 86 -4.76 -6.51 12.54
C ASN A 86 -3.81 -5.82 13.52
N GLN A 87 -2.90 -4.96 13.04
CA GLN A 87 -2.00 -4.18 13.90
C GLN A 87 -2.65 -2.89 14.40
N ARG A 88 -3.43 -2.23 13.54
CA ARG A 88 -4.07 -0.92 13.81
C ARG A 88 -3.07 0.10 14.39
N PRO A 89 -2.01 0.43 13.63
CA PRO A 89 -0.97 1.32 14.14
C PRO A 89 -1.45 2.76 14.26
N ASP A 90 -0.79 3.51 15.13
CA ASP A 90 -0.99 4.97 15.24
C ASP A 90 -0.51 5.65 13.96
N ARG A 91 0.61 5.16 13.41
CA ARG A 91 1.25 5.72 12.21
C ARG A 91 1.94 4.66 11.37
N ILE A 92 1.87 4.82 10.05
CA ILE A 92 2.67 4.10 9.06
C ILE A 92 3.59 5.10 8.35
N TYR A 93 4.89 4.84 8.39
CA TYR A 93 5.87 5.51 7.56
C TYR A 93 6.26 4.63 6.36
N ILE A 94 6.23 5.22 5.17
CA ILE A 94 6.83 4.62 3.98
C ILE A 94 8.03 5.47 3.58
N HIS A 95 9.23 4.92 3.79
CA HIS A 95 10.47 5.57 3.38
C HIS A 95 10.76 5.18 1.93
N CYS A 96 10.75 6.14 1.01
CA CYS A 96 11.01 5.89 -0.41
C CYS A 96 11.95 6.92 -1.04
N ASP A 97 12.58 6.56 -2.16
CA ASP A 97 13.29 7.49 -3.05
C ASP A 97 12.35 8.18 -4.06
N CYS A 98 11.05 8.06 -3.81
CA CYS A 98 9.97 8.64 -4.60
C CYS A 98 9.48 9.96 -3.97
N ARG A 99 9.05 10.91 -4.82
CA ARG A 99 8.39 12.13 -4.34
C ARG A 99 6.99 11.83 -3.80
N GLU A 100 6.28 10.92 -4.44
CA GLU A 100 4.96 10.47 -4.06
C GLU A 100 4.70 9.05 -4.57
N LEU A 101 3.86 8.32 -3.83
CA LEU A 101 3.30 7.05 -4.29
C LEU A 101 2.01 7.33 -5.07
N ARG A 102 1.77 6.54 -6.11
CA ARG A 102 0.65 6.67 -7.04
C ARG A 102 -0.03 5.32 -7.28
N GLY A 103 -1.07 5.33 -8.10
CA GLY A 103 -1.83 4.16 -8.50
C GLY A 103 -3.04 3.88 -7.62
N ASP A 104 -3.91 3.00 -8.12
CA ASP A 104 -5.21 2.70 -7.52
C ASP A 104 -5.11 2.11 -6.11
N ARG A 105 -4.25 1.09 -5.95
CA ARG A 105 -4.00 0.45 -4.66
C ARG A 105 -3.49 1.44 -3.62
N TRP A 106 -2.68 2.43 -4.02
CA TRP A 106 -2.22 3.45 -3.09
C TRP A 106 -3.38 4.35 -2.63
N ARG A 107 -4.22 4.83 -3.56
CA ARG A 107 -5.43 5.61 -3.22
C ARG A 107 -6.31 4.85 -2.23
N ARG A 108 -6.50 3.56 -2.44
CA ARG A 108 -7.25 2.66 -1.55
C ARG A 108 -6.61 2.53 -0.17
N VAL A 109 -5.29 2.34 -0.09
CA VAL A 109 -4.55 2.36 1.20
C VAL A 109 -4.77 3.68 1.94
N VAL A 110 -4.67 4.82 1.28
CA VAL A 110 -4.91 6.13 1.90
C VAL A 110 -6.34 6.21 2.46
N ALA A 111 -7.34 5.74 1.71
CA ALA A 111 -8.73 5.72 2.15
C ALA A 111 -8.93 4.82 3.39
N ILE A 112 -8.43 3.59 3.36
CA ILE A 112 -8.56 2.65 4.48
C ILE A 112 -7.77 3.13 5.71
N ALA A 113 -6.59 3.72 5.54
CA ALA A 113 -5.83 4.31 6.65
C ALA A 113 -6.64 5.43 7.33
N ARG A 114 -7.30 6.31 6.56
CA ARG A 114 -8.20 7.33 7.13
C ARG A 114 -9.37 6.73 7.89
N LEU A 115 -10.04 5.71 7.32
CA LEU A 115 -11.19 5.05 7.96
C LEU A 115 -10.81 4.29 9.24
N THR A 116 -9.57 3.82 9.32
CA THR A 116 -9.04 3.14 10.51
C THR A 116 -8.37 4.08 11.51
N GLY A 117 -8.30 5.38 11.22
CA GLY A 117 -7.68 6.38 12.08
C GLY A 117 -6.15 6.30 12.12
N THR A 118 -5.52 5.61 11.17
CA THR A 118 -4.07 5.47 11.06
C THR A 118 -3.47 6.63 10.27
N GLU A 119 -2.48 7.31 10.84
CA GLU A 119 -1.74 8.33 10.11
C GLU A 119 -0.77 7.70 9.11
N LEU A 120 -0.80 8.14 7.85
CA LEU A 120 0.03 7.60 6.78
C LEU A 120 0.97 8.70 6.26
N THR A 121 2.28 8.47 6.37
CA THR A 121 3.32 9.44 5.95
C THR A 121 4.29 8.80 4.97
N VAL A 122 4.39 9.37 3.77
CA VAL A 122 5.46 9.04 2.82
C VAL A 122 6.65 9.97 3.09
N ARG A 123 7.81 9.39 3.42
CA ARG A 123 9.07 10.12 3.62
C ARG A 123 9.96 9.91 2.41
N THR A 124 10.19 10.98 1.65
CA THR A 124 11.21 11.00 0.60
C THR A 124 12.59 11.02 1.25
N ILE A 125 13.40 10.01 0.96
CA ILE A 125 14.78 9.86 1.40
C ILE A 125 15.66 9.50 0.21
N ASP A 126 16.92 9.91 0.24
CA ASP A 126 17.88 9.43 -0.75
C ASP A 126 18.22 7.97 -0.44
N ARG A 127 18.16 7.11 -1.46
CA ARG A 127 18.58 5.72 -1.34
C ARG A 127 20.07 5.68 -0.97
N PRO A 128 20.45 5.07 0.17
CA PRO A 128 21.86 4.98 0.55
C PRO A 128 22.69 4.30 -0.56
N THR A 129 23.85 4.87 -0.86
CA THR A 129 24.84 4.28 -1.77
C THR A 129 26.08 3.78 -1.04
N GLU A 130 26.23 4.14 0.23
CA GLU A 130 27.33 3.71 1.10
C GLU A 130 26.89 3.57 2.56
N VAL A 131 27.68 2.86 3.36
CA VAL A 131 27.53 2.72 4.81
C VAL A 131 28.92 2.73 5.46
N PHE A 132 29.13 3.59 6.47
CA PHE A 132 30.44 3.83 7.10
C PHE A 132 31.60 4.07 6.10
N GLY A 133 31.34 4.82 5.02
CA GLY A 133 32.33 5.12 3.98
C GLY A 133 32.66 3.95 3.04
N ARG A 134 31.89 2.85 3.10
CA ARG A 134 32.00 1.72 2.18
C ARG A 134 30.83 1.73 1.20
N ASN A 135 31.12 1.70 -0.09
CA ASN A 135 30.09 1.60 -1.13
C ASN A 135 29.27 0.32 -0.97
N LEU A 136 27.95 0.45 -1.14
CA LEU A 136 27.07 -0.71 -1.20
C LEU A 136 27.31 -1.50 -2.49
N SER A 137 27.06 -2.81 -2.42
CA SER A 137 27.19 -3.75 -3.52
C SER A 137 26.52 -3.24 -4.81
N VAL A 138 27.15 -3.46 -5.96
CA VAL A 138 26.52 -3.18 -7.26
C VAL A 138 25.36 -4.15 -7.51
N GLU A 139 25.55 -5.43 -7.17
CA GLU A 139 24.57 -6.48 -7.39
C GLU A 139 23.43 -6.41 -6.37
N TYR A 140 23.78 -6.30 -5.08
CA TYR A 140 22.82 -6.37 -3.98
C TYR A 140 22.44 -5.00 -3.39
N GLY A 141 22.90 -3.91 -4.01
CA GLY A 141 22.83 -2.57 -3.43
C GLY A 141 21.42 -2.08 -3.10
N LEU A 142 20.41 -2.50 -3.84
CA LEU A 142 19.02 -2.15 -3.54
C LEU A 142 18.57 -2.71 -2.19
N TRP A 143 18.92 -3.96 -1.90
CA TRP A 143 18.52 -4.67 -0.69
C TRP A 143 19.37 -4.25 0.50
N HIS A 144 20.69 -4.13 0.30
CA HIS A 144 21.56 -3.57 1.33
C HIS A 144 21.19 -2.13 1.70
N ALA A 145 20.76 -1.31 0.74
CA ALA A 145 20.24 0.03 1.04
C ALA A 145 18.97 -0.04 1.91
N ALA A 146 18.08 -1.00 1.67
CA ALA A 146 16.91 -1.23 2.51
C ALA A 146 17.29 -1.74 3.91
N ASP A 147 18.31 -2.58 4.03
CA ASP A 147 18.86 -3.03 5.33
C ASP A 147 19.43 -1.88 6.16
N VAL A 148 20.16 -0.96 5.53
CA VAL A 148 20.68 0.23 6.22
C VAL A 148 19.52 1.15 6.62
N THR A 149 18.59 1.39 5.70
CA THR A 149 17.46 2.31 5.91
C THR A 149 16.51 1.84 7.01
N ARG A 150 16.20 0.53 7.09
CA ARG A 150 15.32 0.01 8.15
C ARG A 150 15.93 0.22 9.53
N ILE A 151 17.24 -0.01 9.68
CA ILE A 151 17.93 0.21 10.95
C ILE A 151 17.92 1.71 11.30
N GLN A 152 18.19 2.59 10.33
CA GLN A 152 18.15 4.04 10.54
C GLN A 152 16.76 4.54 10.95
N ALA A 153 15.71 4.06 10.28
CA ALA A 153 14.32 4.39 10.63
C ALA A 153 13.97 3.95 12.06
N LEU A 154 14.34 2.73 12.43
CA LEU A 154 14.11 2.21 13.79
C LEU A 154 14.92 2.97 14.85
N ARG A 155 16.13 3.45 14.52
CA ARG A 155 16.92 4.30 15.44
C ARG A 155 16.32 5.69 15.60
N GLU A 156 15.65 6.21 14.58
CA GLU A 156 14.98 7.52 14.63
C GLU A 156 13.66 7.45 15.43
N PHE A 157 12.82 6.44 15.16
CA PHE A 157 11.45 6.39 15.69
C PHE A 157 11.16 5.24 16.65
N GLY A 158 11.93 4.15 16.61
CA GLY A 158 11.53 2.87 17.19
C GLY A 158 10.41 2.23 16.36
N GLY A 159 9.58 1.40 16.99
CA GLY A 159 8.41 0.80 16.35
C GLY A 159 8.69 -0.55 15.71
N VAL A 160 7.93 -0.86 14.67
CA VAL A 160 7.94 -2.14 13.96
C VAL A 160 8.32 -1.89 12.50
N TYR A 161 9.42 -2.46 12.06
CA TYR A 161 9.74 -2.54 10.64
C TYR A 161 9.17 -3.82 10.04
N LEU A 162 8.63 -3.70 8.82
CA LEU A 162 8.15 -4.81 8.00
C LEU A 162 8.75 -4.72 6.59
N ASP A 163 9.22 -5.84 6.05
CA ASP A 163 9.42 -5.97 4.61
C ASP A 163 8.06 -5.82 3.90
N ARG A 164 8.10 -5.27 2.69
CA ARG A 164 6.92 -4.93 1.88
C ARG A 164 6.00 -6.10 1.54
N ASP A 165 6.43 -7.33 1.79
CA ASP A 165 5.71 -8.57 1.50
C ASP A 165 5.48 -9.42 2.77
N VAL A 166 5.36 -8.76 3.93
CA VAL A 166 4.97 -9.39 5.19
C VAL A 166 3.48 -9.18 5.48
N TYR A 167 2.74 -10.27 5.72
CA TYR A 167 1.37 -10.21 6.19
C TYR A 167 1.31 -10.32 7.71
N VAL A 168 0.61 -9.39 8.36
CA VAL A 168 0.38 -9.41 9.81
C VAL A 168 -0.91 -10.17 10.11
N ILE A 169 -0.82 -11.27 10.87
CA ILE A 169 -1.95 -12.09 11.31
C ILE A 169 -2.46 -11.60 12.66
N LYS A 170 -1.55 -11.26 13.59
CA LYS A 170 -1.87 -10.84 14.95
C LYS A 170 -1.09 -9.57 15.28
N SER A 171 -1.66 -8.73 16.15
CA SER A 171 -0.95 -7.55 16.65
C SER A 171 0.35 -7.95 17.36
N PHE A 172 1.40 -7.17 17.14
CA PHE A 172 2.70 -7.30 17.78
C PHE A 172 2.76 -6.65 19.18
N SER A 173 1.66 -6.05 19.67
CA SER A 173 1.66 -5.25 20.91
C SER A 173 2.22 -5.98 22.13
N GLU A 174 2.06 -7.31 22.22
CA GLU A 174 2.62 -8.07 23.34
C GLU A 174 4.15 -8.05 23.43
N PHE A 175 4.82 -7.69 22.33
CA PHE A 175 6.28 -7.55 22.25
C PHE A 175 6.76 -6.12 22.53
N PHE A 176 5.86 -5.16 22.74
CA PHE A 176 6.23 -3.76 22.94
C PHE A 176 6.89 -3.48 24.29
N LYS A 177 6.85 -4.46 25.18
CA LYS A 177 7.56 -4.47 26.46
C LYS A 177 9.04 -4.90 26.36
N TYR A 178 9.57 -5.20 25.18
CA TYR A 178 10.99 -5.57 25.02
C TYR A 178 11.75 -4.46 24.29
N GLU A 179 13.05 -4.27 24.58
CA GLU A 179 13.85 -3.27 23.87
C GLU A 179 13.95 -3.63 22.39
N MET A 180 14.14 -4.91 22.07
CA MET A 180 14.15 -5.39 20.70
C MET A 180 13.74 -6.85 20.61
N THR A 181 12.76 -7.14 19.76
CA THR A 181 12.32 -8.49 19.41
C THR A 181 12.72 -8.82 17.98
N VAL A 182 13.35 -9.98 17.80
CA VAL A 182 13.84 -10.47 16.50
C VAL A 182 13.53 -11.95 16.33
N ASP A 183 13.23 -12.34 15.09
CA ASP A 183 12.96 -13.73 14.73
C ASP A 183 14.19 -14.42 14.14
N PHE A 184 14.18 -15.75 14.10
CA PHE A 184 15.30 -16.57 13.64
C PHE A 184 14.87 -17.62 12.62
N GLU A 185 15.57 -17.63 11.50
CA GLU A 185 15.39 -18.62 10.45
C GLU A 185 16.01 -19.96 10.88
N THR A 186 17.23 -19.88 11.39
CA THR A 186 18.00 -20.98 11.97
C THR A 186 18.67 -20.51 13.27
N GLU A 187 19.44 -21.35 13.96
CA GLU A 187 20.12 -20.94 15.19
C GLU A 187 21.06 -19.74 14.99
N ASN A 188 21.71 -19.64 13.82
CA ASN A 188 22.76 -18.66 13.52
C ASN A 188 22.35 -17.55 12.54
N VAL A 189 21.09 -17.54 12.10
CA VAL A 189 20.61 -16.62 11.07
C VAL A 189 19.37 -15.90 11.60
N LEU A 190 19.51 -14.61 11.90
CA LEU A 190 18.37 -13.78 12.27
C LEU A 190 17.56 -13.36 11.05
N CYS A 191 16.28 -13.16 11.25
CA CYS A 191 15.32 -12.67 10.29
C CYS A 191 15.18 -11.16 10.41
N ASN A 192 15.50 -10.41 9.35
CA ASN A 192 15.43 -8.95 9.35
C ASN A 192 14.15 -8.39 8.71
N GLN A 193 13.23 -9.26 8.28
CA GLN A 193 11.98 -8.88 7.59
C GLN A 193 10.93 -8.32 8.55
N VAL A 194 11.04 -8.67 9.84
CA VAL A 194 10.22 -8.11 10.93
C VAL A 194 11.15 -7.78 12.09
N LEU A 195 11.21 -6.50 12.47
CA LEU A 195 12.00 -6.03 13.61
C LEU A 195 11.11 -5.15 14.48
N ILE A 196 11.01 -5.47 15.77
CA ILE A 196 10.22 -4.68 16.73
C ILE A 196 11.20 -4.11 17.74
N THR A 197 11.26 -2.79 17.89
CA THR A 197 12.29 -2.21 18.75
C THR A 197 11.96 -0.83 19.31
N HIS A 198 12.41 -0.59 20.53
CA HIS A 198 12.54 0.74 21.08
C HIS A 198 13.74 1.44 20.42
N LYS A 199 13.60 2.73 20.08
CA LYS A 199 14.64 3.48 19.34
C LYS A 199 16.05 3.46 19.96
N ASN A 200 16.13 3.31 21.29
CA ASN A 200 17.39 3.26 22.04
C ASN A 200 17.79 1.81 22.42
N ALA A 201 17.27 0.78 21.76
CA ALA A 201 17.64 -0.59 22.06
C ALA A 201 19.14 -0.80 21.89
N ARG A 202 19.74 -1.47 22.87
CA ARG A 202 21.19 -1.71 22.91
C ARG A 202 21.65 -2.54 21.72
N PHE A 203 20.89 -3.59 21.39
CA PHE A 203 21.17 -4.41 20.22
C PHE A 203 21.05 -3.61 18.92
N LEU A 204 20.05 -2.76 18.75
CA LEU A 204 19.87 -1.97 17.52
C LEU A 204 21.08 -1.10 17.19
N SER A 205 21.69 -0.50 18.22
CA SER A 205 22.93 0.27 18.06
C SER A 205 24.09 -0.64 17.65
N GLN A 206 24.29 -1.76 18.34
CA GLN A 206 25.37 -2.70 18.02
C GLN A 206 25.20 -3.35 16.64
N TYR A 207 23.95 -3.64 16.25
CA TYR A 207 23.60 -4.16 14.92
C TYR A 207 23.94 -3.14 13.82
N TYR A 208 23.64 -1.86 14.01
CA TYR A 208 24.11 -0.85 13.07
C TYR A 208 25.65 -0.83 12.96
N GLU A 209 26.35 -0.89 14.10
CA GLU A 209 27.81 -0.85 14.13
C GLU A 209 28.48 -2.06 13.45
N THR A 210 27.81 -3.22 13.33
CA THR A 210 28.37 -4.34 12.55
C THR A 210 28.60 -3.95 11.10
N TYR A 211 27.84 -3.01 10.51
CA TYR A 211 28.07 -2.56 9.13
C TYR A 211 29.41 -1.83 8.90
N ARG A 212 30.23 -1.54 9.94
CA ARG A 212 31.58 -0.98 9.74
C ARG A 212 32.51 -1.86 8.91
N GLU A 213 32.41 -3.19 9.04
CA GLU A 213 33.14 -4.13 8.17
C GLU A 213 32.23 -4.70 7.06
N TYR A 214 31.34 -3.89 6.52
CA TYR A 214 30.39 -4.29 5.48
C TYR A 214 31.05 -5.13 4.37
N ASN A 215 30.44 -6.28 4.09
CA ASN A 215 30.85 -7.22 3.06
C ASN A 215 29.91 -7.11 1.84
N ALA A 216 30.37 -6.48 0.76
CA ALA A 216 29.56 -6.23 -0.43
C ALA A 216 29.22 -7.48 -1.25
N SER A 217 29.99 -8.56 -1.08
CA SER A 217 29.86 -9.80 -1.87
C SER A 217 28.80 -10.75 -1.34
N GLU A 218 28.33 -10.53 -0.12
CA GLU A 218 27.38 -11.42 0.54
C GLU A 218 26.00 -10.78 0.63
N TRP A 219 25.00 -11.50 0.13
CA TRP A 219 23.61 -11.05 0.06
C TRP A 219 22.99 -10.80 1.44
N TYR A 220 23.10 -11.79 2.35
CA TYR A 220 22.37 -11.78 3.62
C TYR A 220 23.29 -11.68 4.84
N TYR A 221 24.58 -11.96 4.67
CA TYR A 221 25.54 -12.04 5.77
C TYR A 221 25.51 -10.80 6.69
N ASN A 222 25.50 -9.60 6.10
CA ASN A 222 25.54 -8.34 6.86
C ASN A 222 24.31 -8.15 7.77
N ALA A 223 23.13 -8.58 7.30
CA ALA A 223 21.87 -8.35 7.97
C ALA A 223 21.40 -9.54 8.83
N GLY A 224 21.73 -10.76 8.44
CA GLY A 224 21.23 -11.98 9.10
C GLY A 224 22.24 -12.68 9.99
N GLU A 225 23.47 -12.87 9.50
CA GLU A 225 24.44 -13.76 10.12
C GLU A 225 25.40 -13.01 11.04
N ARG A 226 25.99 -11.95 10.52
CA ARG A 226 27.02 -11.17 11.21
C ARG A 226 26.59 -10.58 12.54
N PRO A 227 25.42 -9.92 12.68
CA PRO A 227 24.93 -9.49 13.99
C PRO A 227 24.75 -10.63 15.00
N VAL A 228 24.44 -11.84 14.53
CA VAL A 228 24.38 -13.02 15.41
C VAL A 228 25.78 -13.38 15.92
N LEU A 229 26.73 -13.50 14.99
CA LEU A 229 28.12 -13.88 15.28
C LEU A 229 28.84 -12.86 16.18
N GLU A 230 28.70 -11.57 15.87
CA GLU A 230 29.49 -10.52 16.52
C GLU A 230 28.89 -10.04 17.84
N VAL A 231 27.57 -10.13 17.99
CA VAL A 231 26.83 -9.54 19.11
C VAL A 231 26.02 -10.58 19.87
N ILE A 232 25.01 -11.19 19.25
CA ILE A 232 24.02 -12.03 19.97
C ILE A 232 24.67 -13.25 20.61
N ASN A 233 25.59 -13.93 19.92
CA ASN A 233 26.31 -15.09 20.48
C ASN A 233 27.14 -14.76 21.73
N LYS A 234 27.56 -13.49 21.88
CA LYS A 234 28.31 -13.01 23.05
C LYS A 234 27.39 -12.47 24.14
N GLN A 235 26.19 -12.02 23.77
CA GLN A 235 25.22 -11.36 24.64
C GLN A 235 23.79 -11.83 24.29
N PRO A 236 23.42 -13.09 24.55
CA PRO A 236 22.13 -13.64 24.08
C PRO A 236 20.91 -12.95 24.70
N HIS A 237 21.06 -12.36 25.88
CA HIS A 237 20.01 -11.62 26.59
C HIS A 237 19.77 -10.19 26.06
N ILE A 238 20.52 -9.75 25.04
CA ILE A 238 20.37 -8.39 24.48
C ILE A 238 19.13 -8.23 23.59
N ILE A 239 18.42 -9.33 23.32
CA ILE A 239 17.21 -9.39 22.49
C ILE A 239 16.13 -10.25 23.15
N HIS A 240 14.88 -10.01 22.75
CA HIS A 240 13.81 -10.99 22.85
C HIS A 240 13.80 -11.84 21.59
N ARG A 241 14.10 -13.14 21.72
CA ARG A 241 14.24 -14.06 20.60
C ARG A 241 12.90 -14.74 20.27
N MET A 242 12.53 -14.71 19.00
CA MET A 242 11.50 -15.54 18.40
C MET A 242 12.16 -16.66 17.58
N ASP A 243 11.45 -17.78 17.41
CA ASP A 243 11.92 -19.00 16.74
C ASP A 243 10.95 -19.43 15.60
N GLY A 244 10.79 -18.56 14.62
CA GLY A 244 10.03 -18.73 13.39
C GLY A 244 8.61 -18.16 13.42
N GLN A 245 8.14 -17.61 14.56
CA GLN A 245 6.75 -17.13 14.69
C GLN A 245 6.46 -15.88 13.84
N PHE A 246 7.46 -15.19 13.29
CA PHE A 246 7.26 -14.12 12.30
C PHE A 246 7.27 -14.64 10.86
N GLY A 247 7.35 -15.96 10.66
CA GLY A 247 7.09 -16.63 9.40
C GLY A 247 8.19 -16.43 8.37
N CYS A 248 9.45 -16.36 8.82
CA CYS A 248 10.61 -16.18 7.96
C CYS A 248 11.33 -17.48 7.54
N ARG A 249 10.90 -18.65 8.06
CA ARG A 249 11.53 -19.94 7.74
C ARG A 249 11.18 -20.42 6.33
N PRO A 250 12.08 -21.15 5.63
CA PRO A 250 11.82 -21.68 4.29
C PRO A 250 10.56 -22.56 4.18
N SER A 251 10.14 -23.19 5.28
CA SER A 251 8.90 -23.98 5.34
C SER A 251 7.63 -23.16 5.06
N ILE A 252 7.71 -21.83 5.06
CA ILE A 252 6.59 -20.96 4.75
C ILE A 252 6.20 -20.98 3.26
N CYS A 253 7.14 -21.30 2.38
CA CYS A 253 6.92 -21.40 0.94
C CYS A 253 5.81 -22.40 0.56
N PRO A 254 5.95 -23.70 0.90
CA PRO A 254 4.89 -24.65 0.63
C PRO A 254 3.61 -24.29 1.41
N TYR A 255 3.72 -23.78 2.63
CA TYR A 255 2.58 -23.37 3.44
C TYR A 255 1.68 -22.34 2.73
N LEU A 256 2.29 -21.38 2.02
CA LEU A 256 1.59 -20.33 1.30
C LEU A 256 1.00 -20.78 -0.04
N TYR A 257 1.79 -21.53 -0.81
CA TYR A 257 1.57 -21.64 -2.25
C TYR A 257 1.10 -23.00 -2.77
N THR A 258 1.02 -24.05 -1.92
CA THR A 258 0.53 -25.37 -2.35
C THR A 258 -0.95 -25.57 -2.03
N GLU A 259 -1.29 -25.89 -0.79
CA GLU A 259 -2.65 -26.20 -0.34
C GLU A 259 -3.17 -25.13 0.62
N ALA A 260 -4.49 -24.99 0.74
CA ALA A 260 -5.08 -24.12 1.76
C ALA A 260 -4.92 -24.74 3.14
N ASN A 261 -4.20 -24.05 4.01
CA ASN A 261 -4.33 -24.23 5.44
C ASN A 261 -5.56 -23.44 5.92
N LYS A 262 -6.62 -24.11 6.38
CA LYS A 262 -7.84 -23.42 6.85
C LYS A 262 -7.67 -22.73 8.21
N ASP A 263 -6.64 -23.11 8.96
CA ASP A 263 -6.38 -22.70 10.33
C ASP A 263 -5.25 -21.65 10.41
N TRP A 264 -4.88 -21.02 9.29
CA TRP A 264 -3.79 -20.05 9.28
C TRP A 264 -3.99 -18.88 10.26
N LYS A 265 -5.25 -18.50 10.53
CA LYS A 265 -5.62 -17.46 11.50
C LYS A 265 -5.35 -17.85 12.95
N THR A 266 -5.48 -19.14 13.28
CA THR A 266 -5.26 -19.69 14.63
C THR A 266 -3.88 -20.33 14.77
N SER A 267 -3.05 -20.27 13.72
CA SER A 267 -1.67 -20.72 13.75
C SER A 267 -0.83 -19.98 14.80
N GLY A 268 0.35 -20.52 15.10
CA GLY A 268 1.33 -19.89 16.00
C GLY A 268 2.01 -18.65 15.41
N TYR A 269 1.69 -18.26 14.18
CA TYR A 269 2.33 -17.12 13.51
C TYR A 269 1.69 -15.78 13.92
N TYR A 270 2.53 -14.77 14.10
CA TYR A 270 2.12 -13.35 14.19
C TYR A 270 2.14 -12.68 12.83
N SER A 271 3.07 -13.12 12.00
CA SER A 271 3.19 -12.67 10.61
C SER A 271 3.72 -13.79 9.73
N ILE A 272 3.58 -13.59 8.42
CA ILE A 272 4.09 -14.49 7.41
C ILE A 272 4.76 -13.66 6.31
N HIS A 273 6.00 -14.01 5.98
CA HIS A 273 6.72 -13.43 4.85
C HIS A 273 6.32 -14.14 3.56
N PHE A 274 5.78 -13.40 2.59
CA PHE A 274 5.31 -13.98 1.35
C PHE A 274 6.43 -14.39 0.40
N LEU A 275 7.63 -13.82 0.51
CA LEU A 275 8.77 -14.16 -0.36
C LEU A 275 8.48 -13.85 -1.84
N ILE A 276 7.71 -12.78 -2.11
CA ILE A 276 7.35 -12.33 -3.46
C ILE A 276 7.61 -10.82 -3.63
N ARG A 277 8.53 -10.52 -4.54
CA ARG A 277 9.20 -9.24 -4.70
C ARG A 277 9.29 -8.89 -6.19
N GLY A 278 8.17 -8.49 -6.78
CA GLY A 278 8.11 -8.06 -8.18
C GLY A 278 7.93 -9.23 -9.15
N ASP A 279 9.00 -9.99 -9.43
CA ASP A 279 8.91 -11.20 -10.27
C ASP A 279 8.34 -12.38 -9.46
N GLU A 280 7.02 -12.32 -9.25
CA GLU A 280 6.26 -13.29 -8.46
C GLU A 280 6.45 -14.72 -8.98
N LEU A 281 6.47 -14.93 -10.30
CA LEU A 281 6.61 -16.26 -10.89
C LEU A 281 7.94 -16.91 -10.52
N SER A 282 9.05 -16.24 -10.84
CA SER A 282 10.38 -16.78 -10.58
C SER A 282 10.59 -17.01 -9.10
N GLN A 283 10.10 -16.10 -8.26
CA GLN A 283 10.29 -16.20 -6.82
C GLN A 283 9.48 -17.31 -6.18
N ILE A 284 8.22 -17.50 -6.58
CA ILE A 284 7.44 -18.64 -6.10
C ILE A 284 8.07 -19.95 -6.60
N TYR A 285 8.58 -19.99 -7.84
CA TYR A 285 9.29 -21.16 -8.37
C TYR A 285 10.51 -21.52 -7.50
N TRP A 286 11.35 -20.53 -7.17
CA TRP A 286 12.50 -20.73 -6.27
C TRP A 286 12.07 -21.11 -4.86
N CYS A 287 11.05 -20.43 -4.31
CA CYS A 287 10.45 -20.68 -3.00
C CYS A 287 9.94 -22.13 -2.88
N LEU A 288 9.35 -22.69 -3.94
CA LEU A 288 8.87 -24.07 -3.99
C LEU A 288 9.97 -25.10 -4.34
N GLY A 289 11.24 -24.71 -4.37
CA GLY A 289 12.36 -25.59 -4.66
C GLY A 289 12.37 -26.08 -6.12
N GLY A 290 12.03 -25.19 -7.06
CA GLY A 290 12.03 -25.47 -8.49
C GLY A 290 10.77 -26.17 -9.01
N LYS A 291 9.67 -26.12 -8.25
CA LYS A 291 8.37 -26.63 -8.69
C LYS A 291 7.55 -25.51 -9.34
N THR A 292 6.95 -25.81 -10.48
CA THR A 292 6.11 -24.85 -11.21
C THR A 292 4.90 -24.44 -10.38
N PRO A 293 4.70 -23.14 -10.10
CA PRO A 293 3.52 -22.67 -9.40
C PRO A 293 2.27 -22.74 -10.28
N ALA A 294 1.11 -22.91 -9.65
CA ALA A 294 -0.18 -22.93 -10.36
C ALA A 294 -0.60 -21.56 -10.92
N VAL A 295 0.00 -20.46 -10.44
CA VAL A 295 -0.36 -19.08 -10.80
C VAL A 295 0.89 -18.25 -11.08
N TYR A 296 0.77 -17.38 -12.09
CA TYR A 296 1.88 -16.62 -12.66
C TYR A 296 1.93 -15.14 -12.23
N ARG A 297 0.79 -14.57 -11.79
CA ARG A 297 0.68 -13.22 -11.22
C ARG A 297 -0.52 -13.11 -10.28
N PHE A 298 -0.40 -12.32 -9.24
CA PHE A 298 -1.49 -12.02 -8.32
C PHE A 298 -2.13 -10.67 -8.62
N ASN A 299 -3.47 -10.64 -8.58
CA ASN A 299 -4.28 -9.44 -8.59
C ASN A 299 -5.62 -9.73 -7.90
N GLU A 300 -6.43 -8.69 -7.78
CA GLU A 300 -7.74 -8.69 -7.14
C GLU A 300 -8.70 -9.74 -7.72
N THR A 301 -8.62 -10.03 -9.02
CA THR A 301 -9.48 -11.02 -9.69
C THR A 301 -8.96 -12.46 -9.54
N ILE A 302 -7.67 -12.67 -9.79
CA ILE A 302 -7.04 -14.00 -9.75
C ILE A 302 -7.18 -14.59 -8.34
N VAL A 303 -7.03 -13.74 -7.33
CA VAL A 303 -7.08 -14.17 -5.93
C VAL A 303 -8.46 -14.66 -5.51
N GLU A 304 -9.54 -14.32 -6.21
CA GLU A 304 -10.88 -14.87 -5.91
C GLU A 304 -10.93 -16.37 -6.16
N SER A 305 -10.20 -16.85 -7.17
CA SER A 305 -10.17 -18.26 -7.58
C SER A 305 -9.08 -19.08 -6.87
N LEU A 306 -8.16 -18.44 -6.14
CA LEU A 306 -7.01 -19.11 -5.53
C LEU A 306 -7.38 -19.96 -4.31
N SER A 307 -7.18 -21.27 -4.41
CA SER A 307 -7.51 -22.22 -3.33
C SER A 307 -6.41 -22.42 -2.29
N ASN A 308 -5.25 -21.76 -2.41
CA ASN A 308 -4.13 -21.89 -1.45
C ASN A 308 -4.22 -20.89 -0.27
N THR A 309 -3.32 -21.04 0.70
CA THR A 309 -3.29 -20.18 1.90
C THR A 309 -3.11 -18.71 1.56
N PHE A 310 -2.20 -18.38 0.63
CA PHE A 310 -2.02 -16.99 0.17
C PHE A 310 -3.33 -16.38 -0.34
N GLY A 311 -4.08 -17.12 -1.17
CA GLY A 311 -5.38 -16.69 -1.67
C GLY A 311 -6.38 -16.41 -0.55
N SER A 312 -6.42 -17.28 0.46
CA SER A 312 -7.26 -17.09 1.65
C SER A 312 -6.89 -15.82 2.42
N MET A 313 -5.59 -15.57 2.64
CA MET A 313 -5.08 -14.39 3.36
C MET A 313 -5.36 -13.08 2.62
N ALA A 314 -5.17 -13.06 1.31
CA ALA A 314 -5.45 -11.89 0.50
C ALA A 314 -6.95 -11.57 0.43
N ARG A 315 -7.82 -12.58 0.24
CA ARG A 315 -9.28 -12.39 0.29
C ARG A 315 -9.73 -11.86 1.65
N ASP A 316 -9.09 -12.27 2.74
CA ASP A 316 -9.44 -11.83 4.09
C ASP A 316 -9.27 -10.32 4.32
N VAL A 317 -8.24 -9.69 3.71
CA VAL A 317 -8.02 -8.25 3.82
C VAL A 317 -8.75 -7.45 2.74
N LEU A 318 -8.96 -8.02 1.55
CA LEU A 318 -9.81 -7.42 0.52
C LEU A 318 -11.28 -7.35 0.97
N HIS A 319 -11.77 -8.39 1.65
CA HIS A 319 -13.10 -8.35 2.25
C HIS A 319 -13.19 -7.31 3.38
N PHE A 320 -12.14 -7.16 4.19
CA PHE A 320 -12.09 -6.11 5.22
C PHE A 320 -12.13 -4.70 4.61
N GLU A 321 -11.37 -4.47 3.54
CA GLU A 321 -11.44 -3.24 2.77
C GLU A 321 -12.87 -3.00 2.27
N LEU A 322 -13.46 -3.96 1.56
CA LEU A 322 -14.84 -3.85 1.06
C LEU A 322 -15.83 -3.55 2.18
N GLN A 323 -15.71 -4.21 3.33
CA GLN A 323 -16.57 -3.91 4.48
C GLN A 323 -16.43 -2.45 4.93
N LEU A 324 -15.21 -1.93 5.09
CA LEU A 324 -15.01 -0.54 5.49
C LEU A 324 -15.56 0.45 4.46
N LEU A 325 -15.45 0.13 3.18
CA LEU A 325 -16.02 0.95 2.11
C LEU A 325 -17.57 0.85 2.06
N ASN A 326 -18.13 -0.29 2.44
CA ASN A 326 -19.56 -0.61 2.38
C ASN A 326 -20.36 -0.29 3.67
N HIS A 327 -19.78 0.37 4.69
CA HIS A 327 -20.56 0.86 5.85
C HIS A 327 -21.47 2.08 5.52
N SER A 328 -21.87 2.25 4.26
CA SER A 328 -23.18 2.79 3.90
C SER A 328 -23.78 1.92 2.80
N PRO A 329 -25.10 1.65 2.84
CA PRO A 329 -25.73 0.67 1.95
C PRO A 329 -25.41 0.98 0.47
N PRO A 330 -25.20 -0.04 -0.39
CA PRO A 330 -24.81 0.11 -1.81
C PRO A 330 -25.66 1.14 -2.56
N ASP A 331 -26.94 1.22 -2.22
CA ASP A 331 -27.90 2.13 -2.84
C ASP A 331 -27.61 3.62 -2.55
N GLN A 332 -26.97 3.94 -1.42
CA GLN A 332 -26.75 5.33 -1.01
C GLN A 332 -25.57 5.97 -1.74
N TYR A 333 -24.55 5.20 -2.12
CA TYR A 333 -23.38 5.73 -2.84
C TYR A 333 -23.58 5.81 -4.34
N ASN A 334 -24.45 5.01 -4.94
CA ASN A 334 -24.88 5.28 -6.33
C ASN A 334 -25.68 6.60 -6.44
N ILE A 335 -26.18 7.12 -5.32
CA ILE A 335 -26.82 8.45 -5.23
C ILE A 335 -25.81 9.55 -4.81
N SER A 336 -25.06 9.34 -3.74
CA SER A 336 -24.20 10.38 -3.13
C SER A 336 -22.74 10.38 -3.64
N GLY A 337 -22.29 9.24 -4.14
CA GLY A 337 -20.91 8.95 -4.54
C GLY A 337 -20.04 8.59 -3.34
N PHE A 338 -19.07 7.71 -3.57
CA PHE A 338 -18.00 7.37 -2.65
C PHE A 338 -17.23 8.62 -2.20
N PRO A 339 -16.63 8.63 -0.99
CA PRO A 339 -15.84 9.76 -0.51
C PRO A 339 -14.49 9.92 -1.23
N PHE A 340 -14.20 9.09 -2.24
CA PHE A 340 -12.99 9.10 -3.06
C PHE A 340 -13.27 8.48 -4.44
N ASP A 341 -12.34 8.68 -5.38
CA ASP A 341 -12.43 8.14 -6.74
C ASP A 341 -12.14 6.63 -6.77
N ILE A 342 -13.11 5.86 -7.24
CA ILE A 342 -13.07 4.41 -7.43
C ILE A 342 -12.90 4.00 -8.91
N VAL A 343 -13.21 4.88 -9.86
CA VAL A 343 -13.00 4.64 -11.30
C VAL A 343 -11.58 5.03 -11.68
N PRO A 344 -10.78 4.14 -12.31
CA PRO A 344 -9.44 4.50 -12.77
C PRO A 344 -9.50 5.48 -13.95
N ASN A 345 -8.51 6.39 -14.05
CA ASN A 345 -8.43 7.39 -15.11
C ASN A 345 -7.89 6.79 -16.43
N ILE A 346 -8.60 5.80 -16.94
CA ILE A 346 -8.28 5.05 -18.16
C ILE A 346 -9.42 5.23 -19.15
N ILE A 347 -9.09 5.48 -20.42
CA ILE A 347 -10.09 5.63 -21.49
C ILE A 347 -10.05 4.44 -22.42
N HIS A 348 -11.22 3.96 -22.82
CA HIS A 348 -11.40 2.86 -23.75
C HIS A 348 -12.16 3.31 -25.01
N TYR A 349 -11.58 3.03 -26.17
CA TYR A 349 -12.26 3.10 -27.46
C TYR A 349 -12.36 1.71 -28.07
N VAL A 350 -13.46 1.44 -28.77
CA VAL A 350 -13.63 0.22 -29.59
C VAL A 350 -13.72 0.63 -31.07
N LEU A 351 -12.75 0.20 -31.87
CA LEU A 351 -12.62 0.55 -33.29
C LEU A 351 -12.56 -0.73 -34.15
N PHE A 352 -13.69 -1.38 -34.38
CA PHE A 352 -13.79 -2.50 -35.31
C PHE A 352 -13.86 -2.04 -36.76
N ASN A 353 -13.24 -2.82 -37.66
CA ASN A 353 -13.13 -2.57 -39.10
C ASN A 353 -12.47 -1.21 -39.43
N VAL A 354 -11.53 -0.76 -38.60
CA VAL A 354 -10.80 0.50 -38.75
C VAL A 354 -9.30 0.23 -38.63
N SER A 355 -8.56 0.44 -39.72
CA SER A 355 -7.09 0.37 -39.75
C SER A 355 -6.42 1.75 -39.81
N GLU A 356 -7.17 2.80 -40.15
CA GLU A 356 -6.74 4.19 -40.13
C GLU A 356 -7.83 5.06 -39.52
N ILE A 357 -7.48 5.91 -38.56
CA ILE A 357 -8.48 6.73 -37.86
C ILE A 357 -9.01 7.86 -38.75
N HIS A 358 -10.33 7.99 -38.77
CA HIS A 358 -11.03 9.07 -39.47
C HIS A 358 -10.94 10.39 -38.67
N PHE A 359 -11.36 11.48 -39.31
CA PHE A 359 -11.30 12.81 -38.70
C PHE A 359 -12.09 12.91 -37.39
N ALA A 360 -13.28 12.31 -37.31
CA ALA A 360 -14.08 12.30 -36.08
C ALA A 360 -13.35 11.60 -34.92
N HIS A 361 -12.78 10.41 -35.15
CA HIS A 361 -11.99 9.67 -34.16
C HIS A 361 -10.79 10.48 -33.68
N PHE A 362 -10.09 11.11 -34.63
CA PHE A 362 -8.95 11.97 -34.33
C PHE A 362 -9.34 13.12 -33.39
N ILE A 363 -10.42 13.84 -33.73
CA ILE A 363 -10.92 14.95 -32.92
C ILE A 363 -11.42 14.48 -31.55
N SER A 364 -12.10 13.34 -31.49
CA SER A 364 -12.53 12.69 -30.23
C SER A 364 -11.34 12.42 -29.31
N ILE A 365 -10.31 11.71 -29.80
CA ILE A 365 -9.12 11.38 -29.00
C ILE A 365 -8.36 12.64 -28.57
N LEU A 366 -8.27 13.66 -29.43
CA LEU A 366 -7.66 14.94 -29.05
C LEU A 366 -8.43 15.65 -27.93
N SER A 367 -9.76 15.58 -27.94
CA SER A 367 -10.58 16.17 -26.89
C SER A 367 -10.33 15.48 -25.53
N VAL A 368 -10.16 14.16 -25.53
CA VAL A 368 -9.78 13.36 -24.35
C VAL A 368 -8.41 13.77 -23.83
N LEU A 369 -7.39 13.78 -24.69
CA LEU A 369 -6.02 14.17 -24.30
C LEU A 369 -5.97 15.59 -23.74
N LYS A 370 -6.78 16.51 -24.29
CA LYS A 370 -6.85 17.89 -23.85
C LYS A 370 -7.58 18.06 -22.51
N ASN A 371 -8.79 17.51 -22.40
CA ASN A 371 -9.76 17.87 -21.37
C ASN A 371 -9.88 16.83 -20.26
N GLN A 372 -9.72 15.54 -20.58
CA GLN A 372 -9.72 14.47 -19.57
C GLN A 372 -8.32 14.22 -19.01
N ARG A 373 -7.28 14.28 -19.84
CA ARG A 373 -5.88 13.98 -19.48
C ARG A 373 -5.75 12.63 -18.76
N PRO A 374 -6.09 11.52 -19.43
CA PRO A 374 -6.05 10.22 -18.81
C PRO A 374 -4.61 9.74 -18.58
N ASP A 375 -4.46 8.85 -17.62
CA ASP A 375 -3.20 8.12 -17.39
C ASP A 375 -2.93 7.19 -18.58
N LYS A 376 -3.99 6.59 -19.12
CA LYS A 376 -3.91 5.61 -20.21
C LYS A 376 -5.11 5.65 -21.15
N ILE A 377 -4.86 5.39 -22.43
CA ILE A 377 -5.88 5.18 -23.46
C ILE A 377 -5.65 3.81 -24.10
N TYR A 378 -6.68 2.97 -24.05
CA TYR A 378 -6.76 1.73 -24.82
C TYR A 378 -7.61 1.94 -26.08
N ILE A 379 -7.06 1.53 -27.21
CA ILE A 379 -7.82 1.35 -28.46
C ILE A 379 -7.95 -0.14 -28.71
N HIS A 380 -9.15 -0.68 -28.52
CA HIS A 380 -9.47 -2.08 -28.78
C HIS A 380 -9.97 -2.20 -30.22
N CYS A 381 -9.27 -2.96 -31.07
CA CYS A 381 -9.60 -3.08 -32.50
C CYS A 381 -9.33 -4.48 -33.04
N ASP A 382 -9.89 -4.80 -34.21
CA ASP A 382 -9.66 -6.05 -34.93
C ASP A 382 -8.48 -5.97 -35.92
N CYS A 383 -7.73 -4.87 -35.90
CA CYS A 383 -6.49 -4.73 -36.64
C CYS A 383 -5.25 -4.92 -35.74
N ARG A 384 -4.12 -5.30 -36.37
CA ARG A 384 -2.83 -5.45 -35.68
C ARG A 384 -2.24 -4.12 -35.24
N GLU A 385 -2.46 -3.07 -36.04
CA GLU A 385 -1.96 -1.73 -35.77
C GLU A 385 -2.80 -0.68 -36.49
N LEU A 386 -2.92 0.50 -35.86
CA LEU A 386 -3.48 1.69 -36.49
C LEU A 386 -2.40 2.46 -37.25
N ARG A 387 -2.75 2.95 -38.44
CA ARG A 387 -1.85 3.68 -39.33
C ARG A 387 -2.43 5.06 -39.70
N GLY A 388 -1.69 5.83 -40.49
CA GLY A 388 -2.12 7.12 -41.03
C GLY A 388 -1.54 8.35 -40.30
N ASP A 389 -1.62 9.51 -40.95
CA ASP A 389 -1.08 10.78 -40.43
C ASP A 389 -1.75 11.21 -39.12
N ARG A 390 -3.07 11.04 -39.02
CA ARG A 390 -3.84 11.41 -37.83
C ARG A 390 -3.42 10.57 -36.62
N TRP A 391 -3.21 9.27 -36.80
CA TRP A 391 -2.76 8.38 -35.73
C TRP A 391 -1.36 8.76 -35.23
N ARG A 392 -0.41 9.03 -36.14
CA ARG A 392 0.93 9.52 -35.77
C ARG A 392 0.88 10.80 -34.93
N ARG A 393 -0.04 11.71 -35.24
CA ARG A 393 -0.26 12.94 -34.46
C ARG A 393 -0.82 12.64 -33.07
N VAL A 394 -1.79 11.73 -32.94
CA VAL A 394 -2.32 11.28 -31.64
C VAL A 394 -1.20 10.69 -30.78
N VAL A 395 -0.39 9.78 -31.31
CA VAL A 395 0.75 9.17 -30.60
C VAL A 395 1.72 10.25 -30.11
N THR A 396 2.01 11.24 -30.94
CA THR A 396 2.90 12.35 -30.59
C THR A 396 2.35 13.18 -29.44
N ILE A 397 1.07 13.56 -29.51
CA ILE A 397 0.42 14.40 -28.49
C ILE A 397 0.26 13.62 -27.18
N ALA A 398 -0.12 12.33 -27.23
CA ALA A 398 -0.22 11.49 -26.04
C ALA A 398 1.11 11.40 -25.27
N ARG A 399 2.24 11.25 -25.99
CA ARG A 399 3.58 11.31 -25.38
C ARG A 399 3.86 12.66 -24.71
N GLN A 400 3.44 13.75 -25.34
CA GLN A 400 3.63 15.11 -24.79
C GLN A 400 2.76 15.37 -23.56
N THR A 401 1.56 14.78 -23.48
CA THR A 401 0.67 14.89 -22.32
C THR A 401 0.98 13.86 -21.23
N GLY A 402 1.95 12.96 -21.44
CA GLY A 402 2.29 11.90 -20.49
C GLY A 402 1.25 10.78 -20.42
N THR A 403 0.38 10.66 -21.42
CA THR A 403 -0.66 9.63 -21.50
C THR A 403 -0.11 8.37 -22.19
N GLU A 404 -0.20 7.21 -21.54
CA GLU A 404 0.14 5.93 -22.17
C GLU A 404 -0.93 5.57 -23.21
N LEU A 405 -0.52 5.20 -24.43
CA LEU A 405 -1.44 4.85 -25.52
C LEU A 405 -1.16 3.41 -25.98
N THR A 406 -2.17 2.54 -25.88
CA THR A 406 -2.05 1.11 -26.19
C THR A 406 -3.10 0.70 -27.23
N VAL A 407 -2.67 0.06 -28.31
CA VAL A 407 -3.57 -0.61 -29.26
C VAL A 407 -3.65 -2.09 -28.88
N ARG A 408 -4.85 -2.60 -28.60
CA ARG A 408 -5.09 -4.01 -28.24
C ARG A 408 -5.87 -4.66 -29.37
N THR A 409 -5.25 -5.64 -30.03
CA THR A 409 -5.95 -6.48 -31.01
C THR A 409 -6.88 -7.43 -30.28
N ILE A 410 -8.16 -7.40 -30.63
CA ILE A 410 -9.20 -8.27 -30.08
C ILE A 410 -10.04 -8.87 -31.21
N ASP A 411 -10.47 -10.12 -31.03
CA ASP A 411 -11.39 -10.75 -31.96
C ASP A 411 -12.77 -10.13 -31.80
N ARG A 412 -13.39 -9.76 -32.93
CA ARG A 412 -14.74 -9.21 -32.93
C ARG A 412 -15.73 -10.30 -32.49
N PRO A 413 -16.52 -10.08 -31.43
CA PRO A 413 -17.57 -11.02 -31.04
C PRO A 413 -18.51 -11.33 -32.20
N THR A 414 -18.84 -12.60 -32.39
CA THR A 414 -19.81 -13.07 -33.40
C THR A 414 -21.07 -13.67 -32.78
N GLU A 415 -21.07 -13.88 -31.46
CA GLU A 415 -22.21 -14.33 -30.69
C GLU A 415 -22.13 -13.86 -29.23
N VAL A 416 -23.27 -13.88 -28.54
CA VAL A 416 -23.38 -13.64 -27.10
C VAL A 416 -24.36 -14.65 -26.49
N PHE A 417 -23.93 -15.37 -25.46
CA PHE A 417 -24.71 -16.46 -24.83
C PHE A 417 -25.30 -17.48 -25.83
N GLY A 418 -24.50 -17.87 -26.83
CA GLY A 418 -24.90 -18.81 -27.89
C GLY A 418 -25.84 -18.22 -28.95
N GLN A 419 -26.16 -16.92 -28.88
CA GLN A 419 -26.94 -16.21 -29.89
C GLN A 419 -26.03 -15.50 -30.87
N LYS A 420 -26.08 -15.90 -32.14
CA LYS A 420 -25.29 -15.26 -33.21
C LYS A 420 -25.73 -13.82 -33.44
N LEU A 421 -24.76 -12.93 -33.62
CA LEU A 421 -25.03 -11.55 -33.97
C LEU A 421 -25.56 -11.44 -35.40
N SER A 422 -26.43 -10.46 -35.64
CA SER A 422 -27.04 -10.25 -36.95
C SER A 422 -26.01 -9.83 -37.99
N ALA A 423 -26.26 -10.13 -39.26
CA ALA A 423 -25.37 -9.71 -40.35
C ALA A 423 -25.36 -8.18 -40.55
N GLU A 424 -26.51 -7.52 -40.36
CA GLU A 424 -26.67 -6.09 -40.63
C GLU A 424 -26.18 -5.21 -39.47
N SER A 425 -26.39 -5.62 -38.22
CA SER A 425 -26.06 -4.83 -37.02
C SER A 425 -24.96 -5.46 -36.16
N GLY A 426 -24.41 -6.60 -36.58
CA GLY A 426 -23.45 -7.36 -35.78
C GLY A 426 -22.18 -6.59 -35.44
N LEU A 427 -21.78 -5.61 -36.25
CA LEU A 427 -20.65 -4.73 -35.91
C LEU A 427 -20.95 -3.85 -34.68
N TRP A 428 -22.15 -3.30 -34.59
CA TRP A 428 -22.58 -2.45 -33.49
C TRP A 428 -22.79 -3.26 -32.23
N HIS A 429 -23.49 -4.40 -32.33
CA HIS A 429 -23.65 -5.32 -31.21
C HIS A 429 -22.32 -5.85 -30.68
N ALA A 430 -21.36 -6.13 -31.58
CA ALA A 430 -20.01 -6.52 -31.16
C ALA A 430 -19.35 -5.41 -30.34
N ALA A 431 -19.49 -4.14 -30.72
CA ALA A 431 -18.98 -3.02 -29.94
C ALA A 431 -19.71 -2.86 -28.58
N ASP A 432 -21.01 -3.10 -28.53
CA ASP A 432 -21.81 -3.11 -27.28
C ASP A 432 -21.35 -4.20 -26.31
N ILE A 433 -21.04 -5.39 -26.83
CA ILE A 433 -20.50 -6.48 -26.01
C ILE A 433 -19.10 -6.14 -25.52
N THR A 434 -18.23 -5.67 -26.42
CA THR A 434 -16.84 -5.37 -26.11
C THR A 434 -16.73 -4.24 -25.09
N ARG A 435 -17.52 -3.16 -25.18
CA ARG A 435 -17.43 -2.05 -24.21
C ARG A 435 -17.71 -2.51 -22.77
N ILE A 436 -18.68 -3.43 -22.59
CA ILE A 436 -18.98 -4.01 -21.28
C ILE A 436 -17.83 -4.92 -20.81
N GLN A 437 -17.29 -5.76 -21.70
CA GLN A 437 -16.20 -6.66 -21.37
C GLN A 437 -14.93 -5.91 -20.95
N VAL A 438 -14.58 -4.83 -21.65
CA VAL A 438 -13.36 -4.06 -21.33
C VAL A 438 -13.52 -3.27 -20.03
N LEU A 439 -14.70 -2.71 -19.76
CA LEU A 439 -14.96 -2.05 -18.47
C LEU A 439 -14.95 -3.05 -17.32
N ARG A 440 -15.44 -4.28 -17.54
CA ARG A 440 -15.34 -5.34 -16.54
C ARG A 440 -13.88 -5.78 -16.29
N GLU A 441 -13.04 -5.76 -17.31
CA GLU A 441 -11.63 -6.17 -17.21
C GLU A 441 -10.74 -5.06 -16.61
N PHE A 442 -10.98 -3.79 -16.95
CA PHE A 442 -10.07 -2.68 -16.64
C PHE A 442 -10.67 -1.57 -15.77
N GLY A 443 -11.99 -1.50 -15.60
CA GLY A 443 -12.69 -0.30 -15.15
C GLY A 443 -12.53 0.85 -16.14
N GLY A 444 -12.70 2.09 -15.67
CA GLY A 444 -12.40 3.30 -16.43
C GLY A 444 -13.58 3.83 -17.24
N VAL A 445 -13.31 4.66 -18.24
CA VAL A 445 -14.34 5.30 -19.05
C VAL A 445 -14.30 4.77 -20.47
N TYR A 446 -15.39 4.18 -20.92
CA TYR A 446 -15.61 3.92 -22.33
C TYR A 446 -16.18 5.15 -23.02
N LEU A 447 -15.66 5.44 -24.21
CA LEU A 447 -16.18 6.48 -25.09
C LEU A 447 -16.44 5.90 -26.47
N ASP A 448 -17.60 6.25 -27.03
CA ASP A 448 -17.87 6.04 -28.43
C ASP A 448 -16.90 6.85 -29.29
N ARG A 449 -16.61 6.30 -30.47
CA ARG A 449 -15.51 6.74 -31.33
C ARG A 449 -15.62 8.18 -31.87
N ASP A 450 -16.76 8.82 -31.71
CA ASP A 450 -17.09 10.17 -32.18
C ASP A 450 -17.52 11.13 -31.07
N VAL A 451 -17.32 10.77 -29.80
CA VAL A 451 -17.60 11.65 -28.64
C VAL A 451 -16.55 12.76 -28.51
N TYR A 452 -16.98 14.01 -28.40
CA TYR A 452 -16.11 15.14 -28.05
C TYR A 452 -16.20 15.46 -26.56
N VAL A 453 -15.14 15.18 -25.81
CA VAL A 453 -15.08 15.46 -24.37
C VAL A 453 -14.85 16.95 -24.14
N ILE A 454 -15.80 17.61 -23.48
CA ILE A 454 -15.72 19.05 -23.17
C ILE A 454 -15.14 19.30 -21.77
N LYS A 455 -15.46 18.43 -20.81
CA LYS A 455 -15.03 18.51 -19.41
C LYS A 455 -14.56 17.14 -18.93
N SER A 456 -13.74 17.15 -17.89
CA SER A 456 -13.28 15.92 -17.25
C SER A 456 -14.44 15.18 -16.57
N PHE A 457 -14.39 13.84 -16.64
CA PHE A 457 -15.31 12.91 -15.98
C PHE A 457 -14.95 12.63 -14.52
N ASN A 458 -13.85 13.17 -14.00
CA ASN A 458 -13.39 12.92 -12.62
C ASN A 458 -14.48 13.11 -11.55
N PRO A 459 -15.42 14.09 -11.64
CA PRO A 459 -16.50 14.21 -10.66
C PRO A 459 -17.39 12.97 -10.54
N PHE A 460 -17.39 12.08 -11.54
CA PHE A 460 -18.17 10.85 -11.58
C PHE A 460 -17.37 9.62 -11.15
N TYR A 461 -16.06 9.75 -10.91
CA TYR A 461 -15.22 8.60 -10.55
C TYR A 461 -15.52 8.03 -9.17
N LYS A 462 -16.36 8.72 -8.40
CA LYS A 462 -16.89 8.27 -7.13
C LYS A 462 -18.16 7.43 -7.24
N TYR A 463 -18.61 7.02 -8.41
CA TYR A 463 -19.81 6.16 -8.56
C TYR A 463 -19.40 4.80 -9.12
N GLU A 464 -20.09 3.72 -8.74
CA GLU A 464 -19.76 2.38 -9.22
C GLU A 464 -19.95 2.26 -10.72
N MET A 465 -20.96 2.96 -11.24
CA MET A 465 -21.22 3.10 -12.65
C MET A 465 -21.97 4.41 -12.88
N THR A 466 -21.52 5.20 -13.84
CA THR A 466 -22.28 6.37 -14.32
C THR A 466 -22.68 6.15 -15.77
N ILE A 467 -23.99 6.19 -16.03
CA ILE A 467 -24.58 6.01 -17.35
C ILE A 467 -25.56 7.14 -17.58
N ASP A 468 -25.59 7.64 -18.82
CA ASP A 468 -26.55 8.66 -19.23
C ASP A 468 -27.83 8.01 -19.79
N PHE A 469 -28.93 8.75 -19.79
CA PHE A 469 -30.23 8.31 -20.29
C PHE A 469 -30.74 9.30 -21.32
N GLU A 470 -31.14 8.81 -22.50
CA GLU A 470 -31.81 9.63 -23.51
C GLU A 470 -33.21 10.03 -23.02
N ASN A 471 -33.86 9.11 -22.30
CA ASN A 471 -35.12 9.31 -21.60
C ASN A 471 -35.28 8.24 -20.50
N GLU A 472 -36.36 8.29 -19.72
CA GLU A 472 -36.62 7.39 -18.59
C GLU A 472 -36.52 5.89 -18.90
N ASN A 473 -36.63 5.49 -20.18
CA ASN A 473 -36.64 4.09 -20.61
C ASN A 473 -35.47 3.72 -21.54
N LEU A 474 -34.58 4.64 -21.88
CA LEU A 474 -33.53 4.40 -22.87
C LEU A 474 -32.17 4.89 -22.38
N LEU A 475 -31.25 3.94 -22.20
CA LEU A 475 -29.87 4.19 -21.82
C LEU A 475 -29.07 4.72 -23.01
N CYS A 476 -28.29 5.77 -22.79
CA CYS A 476 -27.23 6.21 -23.67
C CYS A 476 -25.97 5.41 -23.35
N ASN A 477 -25.49 4.60 -24.30
CA ASN A 477 -24.31 3.78 -24.12
C ASN A 477 -23.05 4.38 -24.77
N GLN A 478 -23.13 5.61 -25.30
CA GLN A 478 -22.00 6.30 -25.94
C GLN A 478 -20.90 6.68 -24.94
N ILE A 479 -21.25 6.81 -23.66
CA ILE A 479 -20.30 7.04 -22.57
C ILE A 479 -20.72 6.12 -21.42
N LEU A 480 -19.78 5.33 -20.93
CA LEU A 480 -19.96 4.50 -19.73
C LEU A 480 -18.75 4.75 -18.83
N ILE A 481 -18.98 5.11 -17.58
CA ILE A 481 -17.95 5.42 -16.57
C ILE A 481 -18.04 4.40 -15.45
#